data_AF-F2NN34-F1
#
_entry.id   AF-F2NN34-F1
#
_cell.length_a   1.000
_cell.length_b   1.000
_cell.length_c   1.000
_cell.angle_alpha   90.00
_cell.angle_beta   90.00
_cell.angle_gamma   90.00
#
_symmetry.space_group_name_H-M   'P 1'
#
loop_
_entity.id
_entity.type
_entity.pdbx_description
1 polymer ?
#
loop_
_entity_poly.entity_id
_entity_poly.type
_entity_poly.pdbx_seq_one_letter_code
_entity_poly.pdbx_strand_id
1 'polypeptide(L)'
;MKRALLALFVLLAACAPAPTTAPEATLRVEGPVGFYPARAGLEWVYLPQGDRLDDPPYRLQVLGPTAWNGVNAVQYRFSGRGQERLYYRQVSADGVRLLGFEEVISASRVTFDPPLLEYPPQALLEVGYRWGGRTRVRSVFVLPSGVEEQARFDLEYTFTVIGKGEVRVPAGVFEAYMIRFSGRSSDGETSEYEAWFVPHLGEVRTREGLLLVRRNF
;
A
#
# COMPACT_ATOMS: atom_id res chain seq x y z
N MET A 1 -83.83 4.26 13.55
CA MET A 1 -83.56 4.58 12.13
C MET A 1 -82.28 5.39 12.04
N LYS A 2 -81.28 4.94 11.25
CA LYS A 2 -80.13 5.71 10.69
C LYS A 2 -79.12 6.24 11.74
N ARG A 3 -77.79 6.19 11.59
CA ARG A 3 -76.85 5.81 10.53
C ARG A 3 -75.45 5.69 11.17
N ALA A 4 -74.62 4.82 10.60
CA ALA A 4 -73.24 4.54 10.97
C ALA A 4 -72.25 5.68 10.60
N LEU A 5 -71.11 5.72 11.31
CA LEU A 5 -69.79 6.30 10.96
C LEU A 5 -68.86 5.85 12.11
N LEU A 6 -67.94 4.88 12.03
CA LEU A 6 -66.88 4.52 11.07
C LEU A 6 -65.83 5.63 10.86
N ALA A 7 -64.69 5.50 11.53
CA ALA A 7 -63.31 5.58 10.98
C ALA A 7 -62.34 5.87 12.15
N LEU A 8 -61.65 4.87 12.70
CA LEU A 8 -60.36 4.34 12.19
C LEU A 8 -59.26 5.42 12.24
N PHE A 9 -58.77 5.73 13.44
CA PHE A 9 -57.54 6.48 13.62
C PHE A 9 -56.35 5.56 13.32
N VAL A 10 -55.91 5.71 12.07
CA VAL A 10 -54.64 5.34 11.46
C VAL A 10 -53.51 5.10 12.49
N LEU A 11 -53.15 3.82 12.63
CA LEU A 11 -51.86 3.39 13.14
C LEU A 11 -50.78 3.88 12.17
N LEU A 12 -50.17 5.03 12.48
CA LEU A 12 -48.91 5.47 11.87
C LEU A 12 -47.79 4.57 12.42
N ALA A 13 -47.71 3.34 11.89
CA ALA A 13 -46.49 2.56 11.95
C ALA A 13 -45.45 3.29 11.08
N ALA A 14 -44.63 4.11 11.73
CA ALA A 14 -43.47 4.72 11.11
C ALA A 14 -42.59 3.59 10.56
N CYS A 15 -42.49 3.50 9.23
CA CYS A 15 -41.38 2.83 8.55
C CYS A 15 -40.10 3.52 8.99
N ALA A 16 -39.45 3.02 10.04
CA ALA A 16 -38.05 3.30 10.26
C ALA A 16 -37.28 2.65 9.10
N PRO A 17 -36.53 3.41 8.28
CA PRO A 17 -35.65 2.79 7.31
C PRO A 17 -34.63 1.97 8.09
N ALA A 18 -34.63 0.66 7.86
CA ALA A 18 -33.56 -0.20 8.37
C ALA A 18 -32.22 0.37 7.88
N PRO A 19 -31.17 0.42 8.71
CA PRO A 19 -29.84 0.72 8.21
C PRO A 19 -29.46 -0.38 7.22
N THR A 20 -29.60 -0.10 5.94
CA THR A 20 -29.02 -0.91 4.87
C THR A 20 -27.52 -0.70 4.94
N THR A 21 -26.84 -1.44 5.81
CA THR A 21 -25.42 -1.70 5.65
C THR A 21 -25.29 -2.60 4.44
N ALA A 22 -25.31 -2.01 3.24
CA ALA A 22 -24.93 -2.72 2.05
C ALA A 22 -23.52 -3.28 2.31
N PRO A 23 -23.30 -4.61 2.25
CA PRO A 23 -21.95 -5.14 2.30
C PRO A 23 -21.20 -4.46 1.17
N GLU A 24 -20.11 -3.75 1.48
CA GLU A 24 -19.20 -3.25 0.46
C GLU A 24 -18.71 -4.49 -0.30
N ALA A 25 -19.31 -4.76 -1.46
CA ALA A 25 -19.00 -5.90 -2.28
C ALA A 25 -17.59 -5.69 -2.83
N THR A 26 -16.58 -6.07 -2.06
CA THR A 26 -15.22 -6.15 -2.56
C THR A 26 -15.20 -7.22 -3.62
N LEU A 27 -15.14 -6.80 -4.88
CA LEU A 27 -14.95 -7.68 -6.02
C LEU A 27 -13.71 -8.54 -5.74
N ARG A 28 -13.93 -9.84 -5.55
CA ARG A 28 -12.83 -10.78 -5.32
C ARG A 28 -12.13 -11.04 -6.65
N VAL A 29 -10.83 -10.81 -6.70
CA VAL A 29 -10.02 -11.07 -7.90
C VAL A 29 -9.59 -12.54 -7.89
N GLU A 30 -10.20 -13.34 -8.76
CA GLU A 30 -9.88 -14.77 -8.89
C GLU A 30 -8.58 -15.02 -9.67
N GLY A 31 -7.97 -16.19 -9.49
CA GLY A 31 -6.75 -16.61 -10.20
C GLY A 31 -5.44 -16.43 -9.41
N PRO A 32 -4.32 -16.93 -9.95
CA PRO A 32 -3.05 -16.97 -9.22
C PRO A 32 -2.50 -15.57 -8.98
N VAL A 33 -1.92 -15.38 -7.79
CA VAL A 33 -1.19 -14.16 -7.43
C VAL A 33 0.30 -14.46 -7.47
N GLY A 34 1.05 -13.62 -8.21
CA GLY A 34 2.50 -13.76 -8.34
C GLY A 34 3.22 -13.64 -7.01
N PHE A 35 4.46 -14.16 -6.93
CA PHE A 35 5.27 -14.12 -5.71
C PHE A 35 5.38 -12.69 -5.14
N TYR A 36 5.63 -11.73 -6.04
CA TYR A 36 5.43 -10.29 -5.82
C TYR A 36 4.12 -9.86 -6.49
N PRO A 37 3.05 -9.61 -5.72
CA PRO A 37 1.74 -9.32 -6.28
C PRO A 37 1.72 -7.99 -7.06
N ALA A 38 1.47 -8.08 -8.37
CA ALA A 38 1.51 -6.92 -9.29
C ALA A 38 0.40 -6.92 -10.35
N ARG A 39 -0.63 -7.76 -10.17
CA ARG A 39 -1.75 -7.83 -11.10
C ARG A 39 -2.71 -6.67 -10.86
N ALA A 40 -3.19 -6.03 -11.92
CA ALA A 40 -4.16 -4.95 -11.83
C ALA A 40 -5.42 -5.39 -11.06
N GLY A 41 -5.96 -4.48 -10.24
CA GLY A 41 -7.17 -4.72 -9.43
C GLY A 41 -6.92 -5.37 -8.07
N LEU A 42 -5.71 -5.86 -7.77
CA LEU A 42 -5.39 -6.32 -6.42
C LEU A 42 -5.41 -5.13 -5.44
N GLU A 43 -6.02 -5.35 -4.28
CA GLU A 43 -6.14 -4.34 -3.21
C GLU A 43 -5.78 -4.94 -1.85
N TRP A 44 -5.10 -4.13 -1.05
CA TRP A 44 -4.87 -4.33 0.37
C TRP A 44 -5.42 -3.14 1.17
N VAL A 45 -5.97 -3.44 2.34
CA VAL A 45 -6.48 -2.46 3.30
C VAL A 45 -5.69 -2.60 4.58
N TYR A 46 -5.15 -1.49 5.07
CA TYR A 46 -4.31 -1.44 6.25
C TYR A 46 -4.83 -0.43 7.29
N LEU A 47 -4.48 -0.68 8.54
CA LEU A 47 -4.66 0.26 9.64
C LEU A 47 -3.36 0.41 10.43
N PRO A 48 -3.06 1.60 10.98
CA PRO A 48 -2.04 1.74 12.00
C PRO A 48 -2.25 0.77 13.17
N GLN A 49 -1.16 0.36 13.79
CA GLN A 49 -1.24 -0.48 14.99
C GLN A 49 -1.94 0.28 16.13
N GLY A 50 -2.96 -0.35 16.71
CA GLY A 50 -3.73 0.20 17.83
C GLY A 50 -5.03 0.88 17.41
N ASP A 51 -5.21 1.17 16.12
CA ASP A 51 -6.45 1.72 15.59
C ASP A 51 -7.59 0.70 15.65
N ARG A 52 -8.81 1.22 15.70
CA ARG A 52 -10.03 0.42 15.67
C ARG A 52 -10.30 -0.07 14.25
N LEU A 53 -10.94 -1.23 14.11
CA LEU A 53 -11.24 -1.81 12.79
C LEU A 53 -12.20 -0.97 11.94
N ASP A 54 -12.95 -0.06 12.57
CA ASP A 54 -13.85 0.89 11.92
C ASP A 54 -13.22 2.26 11.63
N ASP A 55 -11.96 2.49 12.02
CA ASP A 55 -11.27 3.74 11.69
C ASP A 55 -10.98 3.84 10.18
N PRO A 56 -10.84 5.05 9.62
CA PRO A 56 -10.53 5.23 8.21
C PRO A 56 -9.22 4.52 7.83
N PRO A 57 -9.22 3.58 6.85
CA PRO A 57 -8.03 2.80 6.54
C PRO A 57 -7.10 3.49 5.53
N TYR A 58 -5.90 2.94 5.38
CA TYR A 58 -5.09 3.10 4.19
C TYR A 58 -5.38 1.97 3.19
N ARG A 59 -5.27 2.26 1.90
CA ARG A 59 -5.44 1.28 0.82
C ARG A 59 -4.22 1.31 -0.09
N LEU A 60 -3.76 0.12 -0.48
CA LEU A 60 -2.82 -0.07 -1.58
C LEU A 60 -3.56 -0.78 -2.70
N GLN A 61 -3.52 -0.23 -3.91
CA GLN A 61 -4.17 -0.80 -5.08
C GLN A 61 -3.19 -0.89 -6.24
N VAL A 62 -3.21 -2.01 -6.97
CA VAL A 62 -2.49 -2.12 -8.24
C VAL A 62 -3.37 -1.57 -9.35
N LEU A 63 -2.95 -0.47 -9.98
CA LEU A 63 -3.70 0.13 -11.09
C LEU A 63 -3.42 -0.59 -12.41
N GLY A 64 -2.20 -1.12 -12.57
CA GLY A 64 -1.82 -1.95 -13.71
C GLY A 64 -0.61 -1.41 -14.48
N PRO A 65 -0.36 -1.93 -15.69
CA PRO A 65 0.76 -1.51 -16.54
C PRO A 65 0.68 -0.03 -16.91
N THR A 66 1.83 0.64 -16.89
CA THR A 66 1.99 2.04 -17.30
C THR A 66 3.43 2.28 -17.81
N ALA A 67 3.79 3.53 -18.08
CA ALA A 67 5.16 3.96 -18.32
C ALA A 67 5.61 5.01 -17.29
N TRP A 68 6.88 4.97 -16.92
CA TRP A 68 7.55 5.98 -16.10
C TRP A 68 8.83 6.43 -16.81
N ASN A 69 8.89 7.70 -17.22
CA ASN A 69 10.01 8.25 -18.00
C ASN A 69 10.37 7.41 -19.23
N GLY A 70 9.34 6.89 -19.94
CA GLY A 70 9.52 6.05 -21.14
C GLY A 70 9.87 4.58 -20.86
N VAL A 71 9.96 4.17 -19.59
CA VAL A 71 10.24 2.78 -19.19
C VAL A 71 8.96 2.10 -18.72
N ASN A 72 8.76 0.84 -19.11
CA ASN A 72 7.62 0.04 -18.65
C ASN A 72 7.61 -0.11 -17.13
N ALA A 73 6.44 0.08 -16.54
CA ALA A 73 6.21 0.01 -15.10
C ALA A 73 4.83 -0.59 -14.79
N VAL A 74 4.61 -0.92 -13.52
CA VAL A 74 3.31 -1.19 -12.92
C VAL A 74 3.05 -0.08 -11.91
N GLN A 75 1.89 0.56 -12.01
CA GLN A 75 1.49 1.63 -11.11
C GLN A 75 0.73 1.07 -9.91
N TYR A 76 1.06 1.54 -8.72
CA TYR A 76 0.36 1.27 -7.48
C TYR A 76 -0.13 2.59 -6.88
N ARG A 77 -1.35 2.63 -6.38
CA ARG A 77 -1.87 3.76 -5.62
C ARG A 77 -1.91 3.38 -4.15
N PHE A 78 -1.26 4.17 -3.32
CA PHE A 78 -1.44 4.14 -1.88
C PHE A 78 -2.24 5.37 -1.45
N SER A 79 -3.36 5.20 -0.77
CA SER A 79 -4.22 6.31 -0.37
C SER A 79 -4.89 6.10 0.98
N GLY A 80 -5.26 7.19 1.63
CA GLY A 80 -5.95 7.17 2.93
C GLY A 80 -5.48 8.28 3.84
N ARG A 81 -6.37 8.74 4.74
CA ARG A 81 -6.06 9.75 5.77
C ARG A 81 -5.33 11.00 5.25
N GLY A 82 -5.78 11.55 4.14
CA GLY A 82 -5.17 12.75 3.55
C GLY A 82 -3.80 12.51 2.92
N GLN A 83 -3.50 11.27 2.51
CA GLN A 83 -2.34 10.92 1.70
C GLN A 83 -2.82 10.24 0.40
N GLU A 84 -2.14 10.54 -0.70
CA GLU A 84 -2.25 9.79 -1.95
C GLU A 84 -0.90 9.80 -2.65
N ARG A 85 -0.33 8.60 -2.81
CA ARG A 85 0.97 8.37 -3.46
C ARG A 85 0.82 7.35 -4.59
N LEU A 86 1.42 7.65 -5.74
CA LEU A 86 1.49 6.73 -6.89
C LEU A 86 2.91 6.18 -7.00
N TYR A 87 3.10 4.87 -6.81
CA TYR A 87 4.38 4.20 -6.98
C TYR A 87 4.49 3.58 -8.36
N TYR A 88 5.69 3.63 -8.93
CA TYR A 88 6.00 3.06 -10.23
C TYR A 88 7.08 2.00 -10.07
N ARG A 89 6.70 0.73 -10.27
CA ARG A 89 7.59 -0.42 -10.03
C ARG A 89 7.79 -1.25 -11.28
N GLN A 90 8.97 -1.85 -11.41
CA GLN A 90 9.19 -3.01 -12.27
C GLN A 90 9.14 -4.26 -11.42
N VAL A 91 8.33 -5.23 -11.83
CA VAL A 91 8.16 -6.50 -11.12
C VAL A 91 8.48 -7.65 -12.05
N SER A 92 9.48 -8.45 -11.71
CA SER A 92 9.87 -9.65 -12.46
C SER A 92 10.36 -10.75 -11.50
N ALA A 93 10.81 -11.87 -12.06
CA ALA A 93 11.49 -12.92 -11.29
C ALA A 93 12.79 -12.43 -10.63
N ASP A 94 13.39 -11.35 -11.14
CA ASP A 94 14.62 -10.73 -10.62
C ASP A 94 14.37 -9.75 -9.48
N GLY A 95 13.12 -9.66 -8.99
CA GLY A 95 12.73 -8.82 -7.87
C GLY A 95 11.83 -7.65 -8.24
N VAL A 96 11.71 -6.73 -7.29
CA VAL A 96 10.89 -5.51 -7.40
C VAL A 96 11.81 -4.30 -7.37
N ARG A 97 11.77 -3.49 -8.43
CA ARG A 97 12.53 -2.25 -8.53
C ARG A 97 11.58 -1.05 -8.51
N LEU A 98 11.80 -0.13 -7.59
CA LEU A 98 11.10 1.15 -7.51
C LEU A 98 11.80 2.17 -8.41
N LEU A 99 11.10 2.61 -9.45
CA LEU A 99 11.57 3.65 -10.37
C LEU A 99 11.41 5.05 -9.78
N GLY A 100 10.34 5.23 -9.01
CA GLY A 100 9.94 6.52 -8.45
C GLY A 100 8.53 6.49 -7.89
N PHE A 101 8.13 7.62 -7.32
CA PHE A 101 6.76 7.84 -6.88
C PHE A 101 6.34 9.30 -7.03
N GLU A 102 5.04 9.53 -7.04
CA GLU A 102 4.42 10.86 -7.00
C GLU A 102 3.57 10.98 -5.74
N GLU A 103 3.69 12.08 -5.01
CA GLU A 103 2.76 12.50 -3.96
C GLU A 103 1.74 13.45 -4.59
N VAL A 104 0.50 12.99 -4.73
CA VAL A 104 -0.54 13.73 -5.46
C VAL A 104 -0.89 15.03 -4.74
N ILE A 105 -0.96 15.00 -3.42
CA ILE A 105 -1.42 16.15 -2.62
C ILE A 105 -0.36 17.25 -2.54
N SER A 106 0.92 16.90 -2.36
CA SER A 106 2.02 17.87 -2.36
C SER A 106 2.56 18.16 -3.77
N ALA A 107 1.96 17.58 -4.81
CA ALA A 107 2.43 17.63 -6.20
C ALA A 107 3.95 17.37 -6.31
N SER A 108 4.46 16.41 -5.55
CA SER A 108 5.89 16.08 -5.55
C SER A 108 6.18 14.82 -6.33
N ARG A 109 7.37 14.77 -6.94
CA ARG A 109 7.82 13.65 -7.75
C ARG A 109 9.21 13.23 -7.31
N VAL A 110 9.38 11.96 -6.97
CA VAL A 110 10.65 11.36 -6.58
C VAL A 110 11.06 10.31 -7.61
N THR A 111 12.32 10.35 -8.04
CA THR A 111 12.91 9.38 -8.98
C THR A 111 14.18 8.78 -8.39
N PHE A 112 14.40 7.49 -8.68
CA PHE A 112 15.60 6.73 -8.28
C PHE A 112 16.41 6.34 -9.52
N ASP A 113 17.70 6.67 -9.54
CA ASP A 113 18.61 6.34 -10.64
C ASP A 113 19.99 5.83 -10.12
N PRO A 114 20.31 4.52 -10.23
CA PRO A 114 19.46 3.45 -10.77
C PRO A 114 18.21 3.19 -9.89
N PRO A 115 17.19 2.48 -10.40
CA PRO A 115 16.02 2.09 -9.61
C PRO A 115 16.37 1.38 -8.30
N LEU A 116 15.62 1.66 -7.24
CA LEU A 116 15.83 1.06 -5.92
C LEU A 116 15.30 -0.37 -5.91
N LEU A 117 16.12 -1.37 -5.56
CA LEU A 117 15.71 -2.77 -5.45
C LEU A 117 15.00 -2.99 -4.11
N GLU A 118 13.67 -2.91 -4.10
CA GLU A 118 12.83 -3.07 -2.90
C GLU A 118 12.79 -4.52 -2.42
N TYR A 119 12.72 -5.47 -3.36
CA TYR A 119 12.69 -6.91 -3.07
C TYR A 119 13.63 -7.67 -4.01
N PRO A 120 14.31 -8.73 -3.53
CA PRO A 120 15.31 -9.46 -4.30
C PRO A 120 14.66 -10.43 -5.30
N PRO A 121 15.44 -11.13 -6.15
CA PRO A 121 14.94 -12.30 -6.86
C PRO A 121 14.26 -13.30 -5.90
N GLN A 122 13.14 -13.88 -6.32
CA GLN A 122 12.33 -14.76 -5.45
C GLN A 122 13.11 -15.94 -4.87
N ALA A 123 14.08 -16.46 -5.62
CA ALA A 123 14.91 -17.60 -5.24
C ALA A 123 15.93 -17.26 -4.13
N LEU A 124 16.11 -15.98 -3.83
CA LEU A 124 17.09 -15.48 -2.85
C LEU A 124 16.40 -14.97 -1.57
N LEU A 125 15.07 -15.00 -1.48
CA LEU A 125 14.36 -14.55 -0.29
C LEU A 125 14.44 -15.61 0.82
N GLU A 126 15.52 -15.56 1.59
CA GLU A 126 15.79 -16.46 2.71
C GLU A 126 16.40 -15.70 3.90
N VAL A 127 16.26 -16.26 5.11
CA VAL A 127 16.79 -15.63 6.33
C VAL A 127 18.30 -15.44 6.22
N GLY A 128 18.78 -14.24 6.56
CA GLY A 128 20.18 -13.84 6.46
C GLY A 128 20.55 -13.24 5.10
N TYR A 129 19.71 -13.38 4.06
CA TYR A 129 20.00 -12.79 2.76
C TYR A 129 19.97 -11.26 2.84
N ARG A 130 20.92 -10.63 2.12
CA ARG A 130 21.12 -9.18 2.08
C ARG A 130 21.16 -8.71 0.64
N TRP A 131 20.49 -7.61 0.36
CA TRP A 131 20.57 -6.93 -0.93
C TRP A 131 20.56 -5.43 -0.70
N GLY A 132 21.02 -4.66 -1.68
CA GLY A 132 21.13 -3.22 -1.53
C GLY A 132 21.85 -2.60 -2.71
N GLY A 133 22.20 -1.34 -2.55
CA GLY A 133 22.95 -0.61 -3.55
C GLY A 133 23.01 0.87 -3.23
N ARG A 134 23.37 1.63 -4.26
CA ARG A 134 23.36 3.09 -4.23
C ARG A 134 22.44 3.59 -5.33
N THR A 135 21.63 4.59 -5.02
CA THR A 135 20.77 5.27 -5.98
C THR A 135 20.87 6.77 -5.79
N ARG A 136 20.78 7.52 -6.89
CA ARG A 136 20.59 8.95 -6.84
C ARG A 136 19.12 9.26 -6.75
N VAL A 137 18.74 9.90 -5.64
CA VAL A 137 17.38 10.38 -5.42
C VAL A 137 17.27 11.78 -6.03
N ARG A 138 16.25 12.00 -6.86
CA ARG A 138 15.86 13.33 -7.31
C ARG A 138 14.42 13.55 -6.93
N SER A 139 14.18 14.62 -6.16
CA SER A 139 12.84 15.04 -5.76
C SER A 139 12.53 16.40 -6.37
N VAL A 140 11.37 16.55 -6.98
CA VAL A 140 10.83 17.83 -7.47
C VAL A 140 9.56 18.13 -6.69
N PHE A 141 9.46 19.32 -6.11
CA PHE A 141 8.29 19.77 -5.35
C PHE A 141 7.77 21.07 -5.95
N VAL A 142 6.46 21.17 -6.15
CA VAL A 142 5.83 22.42 -6.59
C VAL A 142 5.36 23.17 -5.35
N LEU A 143 5.94 24.35 -5.08
CA LEU A 143 5.52 25.21 -3.99
C LEU A 143 4.17 25.87 -4.31
N PRO A 144 3.41 26.39 -3.30
CA PRO A 144 2.20 27.17 -3.54
C PRO A 144 2.41 28.40 -4.45
N SER A 145 3.65 28.89 -4.55
CA SER A 145 4.04 29.98 -5.45
C SER A 145 4.16 29.56 -6.92
N GLY A 146 4.05 28.26 -7.22
CA GLY A 146 4.31 27.67 -8.54
C GLY A 146 5.79 27.46 -8.86
N VAL A 147 6.69 27.79 -7.93
CA VAL A 147 8.13 27.52 -8.07
C VAL A 147 8.40 26.05 -7.84
N GLU A 148 9.16 25.44 -8.75
CA GLU A 148 9.68 24.08 -8.57
C GLU A 148 10.98 24.12 -7.77
N GLU A 149 11.01 23.43 -6.64
CA GLU A 149 12.24 23.14 -5.91
C GLU A 149 12.72 21.73 -6.22
N GLN A 150 14.04 21.56 -6.29
CA GLN A 150 14.67 20.28 -6.56
C GLN A 150 15.65 19.92 -5.46
N ALA A 151 15.46 18.74 -4.88
CA ALA A 151 16.45 18.11 -4.00
C ALA A 151 17.13 16.96 -4.75
N ARG A 152 18.43 16.81 -4.52
CA ARG A 152 19.22 15.71 -5.06
C ARG A 152 20.25 15.25 -4.05
N PHE A 153 20.24 13.96 -3.76
CA PHE A 153 21.19 13.32 -2.87
C PHE A 153 21.41 11.88 -3.31
N ASP A 154 22.52 11.28 -2.89
CA ASP A 154 22.76 9.86 -3.09
C ASP A 154 22.29 9.09 -1.84
N LEU A 155 21.58 7.99 -2.04
CA LEU A 155 21.13 7.06 -0.99
C LEU A 155 21.90 5.75 -1.15
N GLU A 156 22.66 5.38 -0.12
CA GLU A 156 23.17 4.02 0.07
C GLU A 156 22.18 3.26 0.95
N TYR A 157 21.75 2.08 0.52
CA TYR A 157 20.74 1.31 1.22
C TYR A 157 21.07 -0.18 1.25
N THR A 158 20.61 -0.84 2.30
CA THR A 158 20.67 -2.29 2.47
C THR A 158 19.37 -2.80 3.07
N PHE A 159 18.83 -3.84 2.48
CA PHE A 159 17.81 -4.68 3.06
C PHE A 159 18.42 -5.99 3.58
N THR A 160 17.88 -6.52 4.67
CA THR A 160 18.29 -7.80 5.25
C THR A 160 17.05 -8.58 5.68
N VAL A 161 16.95 -9.85 5.29
CA VAL A 161 15.97 -10.76 5.90
C VAL A 161 16.48 -11.14 7.29
N ILE A 162 15.98 -10.48 8.32
CA ILE A 162 16.45 -10.68 9.70
C ILE A 162 15.81 -11.89 10.37
N GLY A 163 14.72 -12.42 9.81
CA GLY A 163 14.05 -13.60 10.33
C GLY A 163 12.86 -14.05 9.49
N LYS A 164 12.28 -15.18 9.88
CA LYS A 164 11.01 -15.69 9.36
C LYS A 164 10.21 -16.22 10.55
N GLY A 165 8.93 -15.87 10.63
CA GLY A 165 8.12 -16.31 11.76
C GLY A 165 6.66 -15.92 11.65
N GLU A 166 5.89 -16.39 12.62
CA GLU A 166 4.46 -16.11 12.73
C GLU A 166 4.22 -14.63 13.07
N VAL A 167 3.33 -13.99 12.32
CA VAL A 167 2.84 -12.63 12.56
C VAL A 167 1.32 -12.68 12.64
N ARG A 168 0.77 -12.11 13.71
CA ARG A 168 -0.67 -11.94 13.89
C ARG A 168 -1.06 -10.50 13.56
N VAL A 169 -1.95 -10.35 12.59
CA VAL A 169 -2.55 -9.08 12.16
C VAL A 169 -4.07 -9.24 12.10
N PRO A 170 -4.85 -8.15 11.97
CA PRO A 170 -6.31 -8.27 11.89
C PRO A 170 -6.81 -9.17 10.75
N ALA A 171 -6.09 -9.23 9.62
CA ALA A 171 -6.41 -10.12 8.50
C ALA A 171 -6.14 -11.62 8.76
N GLY A 172 -5.49 -11.98 9.88
CA GLY A 172 -5.19 -13.37 10.23
C GLY A 172 -3.77 -13.58 10.74
N VAL A 173 -3.35 -14.84 10.71
CA VAL A 173 -2.03 -15.30 11.14
C VAL A 173 -1.26 -15.76 9.92
N PHE A 174 -0.04 -15.26 9.75
CA PHE A 174 0.79 -15.55 8.58
C PHE A 174 2.22 -15.87 9.00
N GLU A 175 2.87 -16.79 8.29
CA GLU A 175 4.33 -16.94 8.36
C GLU A 175 4.97 -15.93 7.39
N ALA A 176 5.70 -14.95 7.92
CA ALA A 176 6.24 -13.83 7.15
C ALA A 176 7.76 -13.73 7.28
N TYR A 177 8.40 -13.26 6.21
CA TYR A 177 9.79 -12.81 6.24
C TYR A 177 9.85 -11.42 6.85
N MET A 178 10.70 -11.27 7.86
CA MET A 178 10.97 -9.99 8.52
C MET A 178 12.14 -9.35 7.79
N ILE A 179 11.91 -8.21 7.16
CA ILE A 179 12.89 -7.52 6.34
C ILE A 179 13.19 -6.17 6.99
N ARG A 180 14.46 -5.96 7.34
CA ARG A 180 14.97 -4.67 7.79
C ARG A 180 15.54 -3.91 6.62
N PHE A 181 15.25 -2.62 6.55
CA PHE A 181 15.95 -1.65 5.73
C PHE A 181 16.84 -0.78 6.60
N SER A 182 18.05 -0.49 6.12
CA SER A 182 18.91 0.58 6.62
C SER A 182 19.36 1.43 5.43
N GLY A 183 19.20 2.74 5.53
CA GLY A 183 19.57 3.72 4.50
C GLY A 183 20.42 4.84 5.08
N ARG A 184 21.34 5.35 4.27
CA ARG A 184 22.15 6.54 4.55
C ARG A 184 22.19 7.43 3.32
N SER A 185 21.77 8.67 3.46
CA SER A 185 21.89 9.68 2.40
C SER A 185 23.20 10.45 2.49
N SER A 186 23.60 11.07 1.38
CA SER A 186 24.85 11.83 1.26
C SER A 186 24.92 13.09 2.13
N ASP A 187 23.78 13.59 2.61
CA ASP A 187 23.68 14.67 3.59
C ASP A 187 23.84 14.19 5.04
N GLY A 188 23.98 12.87 5.25
CA GLY A 188 24.22 12.25 6.55
C GLY A 188 22.96 11.74 7.26
N GLU A 189 21.77 11.92 6.69
CA GLU A 189 20.55 11.35 7.27
C GLU A 189 20.57 9.82 7.20
N THR A 190 20.13 9.17 8.28
CA THR A 190 20.00 7.72 8.37
C THR A 190 18.55 7.34 8.59
N SER A 191 18.10 6.30 7.90
CA SER A 191 16.74 5.77 8.03
C SER A 191 16.77 4.28 8.28
N GLU A 192 15.93 3.81 9.19
CA GLU A 192 15.73 2.39 9.46
C GLU A 192 14.24 2.10 9.59
N TYR A 193 13.80 0.99 9.01
CA TYR A 193 12.45 0.48 9.18
C TYR A 193 12.41 -1.03 8.96
N GLU A 194 11.30 -1.65 9.37
CA GLU A 194 11.06 -3.07 9.19
C GLU A 194 9.72 -3.28 8.50
N ALA A 195 9.67 -4.29 7.63
CA ALA A 195 8.45 -4.76 6.98
C ALA A 195 8.34 -6.29 7.10
N TRP A 196 7.12 -6.80 7.09
CA TRP A 196 6.83 -8.23 7.15
C TRP A 196 6.16 -8.63 5.86
N PHE A 197 6.86 -9.44 5.07
CA PHE A 197 6.44 -9.83 3.73
C PHE A 197 6.06 -11.30 3.67
N VAL A 198 4.94 -11.60 3.00
CA VAL A 198 4.45 -12.96 2.75
C VAL A 198 4.37 -13.17 1.24
N PRO A 199 5.06 -14.19 0.67
CA PRO A 199 4.95 -14.52 -0.74
C PRO A 199 3.50 -14.69 -1.20
N HIS A 200 3.18 -14.22 -2.42
CA HIS A 200 1.83 -14.28 -3.00
C HIS A 200 0.76 -13.44 -2.28
N LEU A 201 1.16 -12.70 -1.25
CA LEU A 201 0.27 -11.83 -0.48
C LEU A 201 0.82 -10.42 -0.42
N GLY A 202 2.11 -10.20 -0.22
CA GLY A 202 2.71 -8.87 -0.03
C GLY A 202 3.01 -8.57 1.43
N GLU A 203 3.04 -7.29 1.78
CA GLU A 203 3.32 -6.84 3.14
C GLU A 203 2.09 -7.11 4.04
N VAL A 204 2.27 -7.86 5.14
CA VAL A 204 1.27 -7.99 6.22
C VAL A 204 1.46 -6.92 7.29
N ARG A 205 2.69 -6.39 7.39
CA ARG A 205 3.03 -5.17 8.12
C ARG A 205 3.96 -4.34 7.25
N THR A 206 3.56 -3.11 6.95
CA THR A 206 4.32 -2.22 6.05
C THR A 206 5.47 -1.54 6.78
N ARG A 207 6.37 -0.90 6.01
CA ARG A 207 7.46 -0.08 6.55
C ARG A 207 6.99 1.09 7.41
N GLU A 208 5.79 1.62 7.14
CA GLU A 208 5.15 2.68 7.93
C GLU A 208 4.45 2.13 9.19
N GLY A 209 4.57 0.83 9.48
CA GLY A 209 3.97 0.19 10.64
C GLY A 209 2.47 -0.11 10.50
N LEU A 210 1.94 -0.10 9.27
CA LEU A 210 0.53 -0.40 9.00
C LEU A 210 0.30 -1.91 8.97
N LEU A 211 -0.78 -2.39 9.59
CA LEU A 211 -1.13 -3.80 9.69
C LEU A 211 -2.23 -4.15 8.69
N LEU A 212 -2.09 -5.31 8.03
CA LEU A 212 -3.08 -5.78 7.07
C LEU A 212 -4.40 -6.14 7.78
N VAL A 213 -5.49 -5.58 7.26
CA VAL A 213 -6.85 -5.79 7.74
C VAL A 213 -7.67 -6.62 6.77
N ARG A 214 -7.57 -6.32 5.47
CA ARG A 214 -8.34 -6.99 4.42
C ARG A 214 -7.57 -6.96 3.10
N ARG A 215 -7.87 -7.93 2.22
CA ARG A 215 -7.45 -7.97 0.82
C ARG A 215 -8.58 -8.54 -0.04
N ASN A 216 -8.54 -8.33 -1.35
CA ASN A 216 -9.61 -8.73 -2.27
C ASN A 216 -9.28 -9.97 -3.14
N PHE A 217 -8.35 -10.84 -2.76
CA PHE A 217 -7.98 -12.04 -3.53
C PHE A 217 -7.85 -13.26 -2.61
#